data_AF-A0A4R4R9A5-F1
#
_entry.id   AF-A0A4R4R9A5-F1
#
_cell.length_a   1.000
_cell.length_b   1.000
_cell.length_c   1.000
_cell.angle_alpha   90.00
_cell.angle_beta   90.00
_cell.angle_gamma   90.00
#
_symmetry.space_group_name_H-M   'P 1'
#
loop_
_entity.id
_entity.type
_entity.pdbx_description
1 polymer ?
#
loop_
_entity_poly.entity_id
_entity_poly.type
_entity_poly.pdbx_seq_one_letter_code
_entity_poly.pdbx_strand_id
1 'polypeptide(L)'
;MLAPDSRALLLDSLRPPPGARLCRAVALTFTLDLESLLVAPLAFAAHGLRESADPIAVMEGVRRCADRIDVFCQAGQIVVPSGASALLAFVEPMVHQVHRPKPGHLFHPKLWALRFLDDTTGEVSLRLLVLSRNLTKGRSWDVCLRLDGVPGTRPRKDNRPLADLLRHAVRLAVTPLPAARHAAIEALCEDLRRADWELPEAARDMVFHAFGVPGSRPPDFAGTRHLVISPFCTPGGLNRCAPSGALSVVSRQEALDRLP
;
A
#
# COMPACT_ATOMS: atom_id res chain seq x y z
N MET A 1 -14.84 -17.14 -7.26
CA MET A 1 -15.53 -15.84 -7.07
C MET A 1 -15.27 -15.41 -5.63
N LEU A 2 -14.84 -14.17 -5.35
CA LEU A 2 -14.58 -13.72 -3.98
C LEU A 2 -15.88 -13.83 -3.17
N ALA A 3 -15.86 -14.55 -2.05
CA ALA A 3 -17.05 -14.73 -1.21
C ALA A 3 -17.43 -13.38 -0.60
N PRO A 4 -18.64 -12.85 -0.85
CA PRO A 4 -19.06 -11.53 -0.36
C PRO A 4 -19.08 -11.43 1.18
N ASP A 5 -19.15 -12.58 1.86
CA ASP A 5 -19.19 -12.66 3.32
C ASP A 5 -17.79 -12.69 3.95
N SER A 6 -16.72 -12.79 3.14
CA SER A 6 -15.34 -12.70 3.63
C SER A 6 -14.95 -11.24 3.84
N ARG A 7 -15.37 -10.67 4.97
CA ARG A 7 -15.07 -9.28 5.34
C ARG A 7 -13.73 -9.19 6.07
N ALA A 8 -12.78 -8.45 5.51
CA ALA A 8 -11.57 -8.03 6.21
C ALA A 8 -11.63 -6.53 6.53
N LEU A 9 -11.41 -6.15 7.79
CA LEU A 9 -11.21 -4.75 8.15
C LEU A 9 -9.75 -4.37 7.94
N LEU A 10 -9.51 -3.15 7.43
CA LEU A 10 -8.15 -2.63 7.31
C LEU A 10 -7.45 -2.61 8.68
N LEU A 11 -8.17 -2.22 9.73
CA LEU A 11 -7.69 -2.22 11.12
C LEU A 11 -7.12 -3.59 11.52
N ASP A 12 -7.85 -4.67 11.24
CA ASP A 12 -7.42 -6.04 11.58
C ASP A 12 -6.26 -6.49 10.70
N SER A 13 -6.25 -6.08 9.43
CA SER A 13 -5.17 -6.39 8.49
C SER A 13 -3.86 -5.70 8.85
N LEU A 14 -3.92 -4.53 9.50
CA LEU A 14 -2.76 -3.80 10.00
C LEU A 14 -2.25 -4.34 11.33
N ARG A 15 -3.07 -5.07 12.10
CA ARG A 15 -2.69 -5.54 13.44
C ARG A 15 -1.44 -6.43 13.37
N PRO A 16 -0.42 -6.20 14.23
CA PRO A 16 0.73 -7.09 14.33
C PRO A 16 0.32 -8.53 14.66
N PRO A 17 1.09 -9.54 14.22
CA PRO A 17 0.97 -10.90 14.74
C PRO A 17 1.07 -10.93 16.28
N PRO A 18 0.46 -11.93 16.96
CA PRO A 18 0.59 -12.07 18.41
C PRO A 18 2.06 -12.08 18.85
N GLY A 19 2.40 -11.33 19.91
CA GLY A 19 3.77 -11.23 20.42
C GLY A 19 4.67 -10.25 19.67
N ALA A 20 4.26 -9.80 18.48
CA ALA A 20 5.04 -8.90 17.66
C ALA A 20 4.58 -7.44 17.76
N ARG A 21 5.53 -6.52 17.54
CA ARG A 21 5.27 -5.08 17.44
C ARG A 21 5.64 -4.53 16.08
N LEU A 22 4.99 -3.42 15.70
CA LEU A 22 5.36 -2.68 14.49
C LEU A 22 6.77 -2.09 14.63
N CYS A 23 7.64 -2.38 13.66
CA CYS A 23 8.92 -1.71 13.50
C CYS A 23 8.84 -0.57 12.48
N ARG A 24 8.24 -0.84 11.32
CA ARG A 24 8.18 0.09 10.20
C ARG A 24 6.97 -0.21 9.33
N ALA A 25 6.23 0.81 8.95
CA ALA A 25 5.20 0.76 7.93
C ALA A 25 5.46 1.79 6.84
N VAL A 26 5.23 1.42 5.59
CA VAL A 26 5.15 2.33 4.46
C VAL A 26 3.83 2.10 3.74
N ALA A 27 3.02 3.14 3.61
CA ALA A 27 1.77 3.11 2.87
C ALA A 27 1.89 3.98 1.62
N LEU A 28 1.32 3.53 0.51
CA LEU A 28 1.13 4.37 -0.67
C LEU A 28 -0.37 4.46 -0.95
N THR A 29 -0.87 5.66 -1.25
CA THR A 29 -2.26 5.91 -1.63
C THR A 29 -2.32 7.06 -2.63
N PHE A 30 -3.39 7.15 -3.44
CA PHE A 30 -3.58 8.31 -4.30
C PHE A 30 -4.15 9.49 -3.51
N THR A 31 -5.39 9.32 -3.03
CA THR A 31 -6.06 10.26 -2.14
C THR A 31 -5.90 9.82 -0.70
N LEU A 32 -5.89 10.79 0.20
CA LEU A 32 -5.75 10.58 1.64
C LEU A 32 -6.73 11.46 2.39
N ASP A 33 -7.47 10.91 3.33
CA ASP A 33 -8.20 11.64 4.36
C ASP A 33 -7.45 11.46 5.69
N LEU A 34 -7.02 12.55 6.32
CA LEU A 34 -6.15 12.48 7.51
C LEU A 34 -6.84 11.83 8.71
N GLU A 35 -8.16 11.99 8.85
CA GLU A 35 -8.91 11.35 9.92
C GLU A 35 -8.97 9.83 9.70
N SER A 36 -9.17 9.38 8.46
CA SER A 36 -9.11 7.96 8.08
C SER A 36 -7.72 7.37 8.33
N LEU A 37 -6.66 8.18 8.20
CA LEU A 37 -5.30 7.75 8.48
C LEU A 37 -5.05 7.46 9.97
N LEU A 38 -5.74 8.14 10.89
CA LEU A 38 -5.62 7.90 12.34
C LEU A 38 -5.90 6.45 12.74
N VAL A 39 -6.73 5.74 11.96
CA VAL A 39 -7.04 4.33 12.16
C VAL A 39 -5.77 3.48 12.20
N ALA A 40 -4.75 3.79 11.40
CA ALA A 40 -3.52 3.02 11.35
C ALA A 40 -2.70 3.08 12.66
N PRO A 41 -2.22 4.24 13.14
CA PRO A 41 -1.51 4.31 14.41
C PRO A 41 -2.37 3.86 15.61
N LEU A 42 -3.69 4.07 15.58
CA LEU A 42 -4.60 3.51 16.59
C LEU A 42 -4.59 1.97 16.59
N ALA A 43 -4.59 1.32 15.41
CA ALA A 43 -4.51 -0.14 15.30
C ALA A 43 -3.27 -0.71 15.99
N PHE A 44 -2.13 -0.03 15.79
CA PHE A 44 -0.85 -0.44 16.35
C PHE A 44 -0.74 -0.12 17.85
N ALA A 45 -1.22 1.05 18.27
CA ALA A 45 -1.21 1.47 19.67
C ALA A 45 -2.12 0.57 20.53
N ALA A 46 -3.34 0.28 20.06
CA ALA A 46 -4.29 -0.58 20.78
C ALA A 46 -3.75 -2.00 21.02
N HIS A 47 -2.85 -2.50 20.17
CA HIS A 47 -2.20 -3.80 20.38
C HIS A 47 -1.23 -3.78 21.57
N GLY A 48 -0.51 -2.66 21.78
CA GLY A 48 0.43 -2.50 22.90
C GLY A 48 -0.22 -2.02 24.20
N LEU A 49 -1.40 -1.39 24.11
CA LEU A 49 -2.09 -0.75 25.24
C LEU A 49 -3.18 -1.63 25.86
N ARG A 50 -3.10 -2.97 25.73
CA ARG A 50 -4.19 -3.92 26.04
C ARG A 50 -4.86 -3.78 27.43
N GLU A 51 -4.39 -2.92 28.33
CA GLU A 51 -4.96 -2.68 29.67
C GLU A 51 -4.98 -1.21 30.15
N SER A 52 -4.62 -0.21 29.32
CA SER A 52 -4.57 1.19 29.79
C SER A 52 -5.77 2.03 29.34
N ALA A 53 -6.55 2.53 30.29
CA ALA A 53 -7.63 3.49 30.08
C ALA A 53 -7.17 4.96 30.13
N ASP A 54 -5.87 5.22 30.36
CA ASP A 54 -5.31 6.58 30.45
C ASP A 54 -5.21 7.22 29.06
N PRO A 55 -5.94 8.32 28.79
CA PRO A 55 -5.89 9.03 27.51
C PRO A 55 -4.48 9.50 27.13
N ILE A 56 -3.63 9.85 28.10
CA ILE A 56 -2.25 10.29 27.84
C ILE A 56 -1.41 9.13 27.32
N ALA A 57 -1.52 7.95 27.96
CA ALA A 57 -0.85 6.74 27.49
C ALA A 57 -1.30 6.34 26.08
N VAL A 58 -2.58 6.51 25.75
CA VAL A 58 -3.11 6.30 24.40
C VAL A 58 -2.50 7.28 23.40
N MET A 59 -2.48 8.58 23.73
CA MET A 59 -1.88 9.62 22.88
C MET A 59 -0.40 9.37 22.61
N GLU A 60 0.39 9.04 23.63
CA GLU A 60 1.81 8.69 23.45
C GLU A 60 1.99 7.41 22.64
N GLY A 61 1.11 6.42 22.83
CA GLY A 61 1.10 5.20 22.01
C GLY A 61 0.87 5.51 20.53
N VAL A 62 -0.12 6.36 20.21
CA VAL A 62 -0.41 6.83 18.85
C VAL A 62 0.78 7.59 18.27
N ARG A 63 1.36 8.53 19.03
CA ARG A 63 2.53 9.32 18.60
C ARG A 63 3.72 8.41 18.25
N ARG A 64 4.06 7.48 19.13
CA ARG A 64 5.16 6.51 18.91
C ARG A 64 4.90 5.61 17.69
N CYS A 65 3.64 5.25 17.43
CA CYS A 65 3.29 4.48 16.24
C CYS A 65 3.39 5.32 14.96
N ALA A 66 2.97 6.58 15.01
CA ALA A 66 3.05 7.50 13.87
C ALA A 66 4.51 7.74 13.43
N ASP A 67 5.46 7.79 14.36
CA ASP A 67 6.90 7.88 14.05
C ASP A 67 7.41 6.68 13.21
N ARG A 68 6.72 5.54 13.27
CA ARG A 68 7.04 4.30 12.55
C ARG A 68 6.20 4.09 11.29
N ILE A 69 5.36 5.06 10.91
CA ILE A 69 4.52 5.01 9.70
C ILE A 69 4.93 6.14 8.75
N ASP A 70 4.89 5.87 7.44
CA ASP A 70 5.27 6.79 6.37
C ASP A 70 4.27 6.57 5.25
N VAL A 71 3.47 7.58 4.93
CA VAL A 71 2.39 7.50 3.96
C VAL A 71 2.67 8.43 2.81
N PHE A 72 2.85 7.87 1.63
CA PHE A 72 3.05 8.63 0.40
C PHE A 72 1.72 8.82 -0.30
N CYS A 73 1.35 10.06 -0.60
CA CYS A 73 0.15 10.41 -1.33
C CYS A 73 0.40 11.51 -2.34
N GLN A 74 -0.43 11.60 -3.39
CA GLN A 74 -0.20 12.61 -4.42
C GLN A 74 -0.40 14.02 -3.84
N ALA A 75 0.53 14.93 -4.16
CA ALA A 75 0.43 16.32 -3.75
C ALA A 75 -0.92 16.93 -4.16
N GLY A 76 -1.56 17.63 -3.22
CA GLY A 76 -2.90 18.21 -3.42
C GLY A 76 -4.05 17.21 -3.42
N GLN A 77 -3.83 15.95 -3.00
CA GLN A 77 -4.89 14.93 -2.86
C GLN A 77 -5.10 14.52 -1.38
N ILE A 78 -4.91 15.47 -0.46
CA ILE A 78 -5.14 15.30 0.97
C ILE A 78 -6.40 16.06 1.38
N VAL A 79 -7.32 15.37 2.03
CA VAL A 79 -8.48 15.95 2.72
C VAL A 79 -8.12 16.11 4.19
N VAL A 80 -8.09 17.37 4.64
CA VAL A 80 -7.86 17.73 6.03
C VAL A 80 -9.22 18.07 6.65
N PRO A 81 -9.61 17.43 7.77
CA PRO A 81 -10.87 17.77 8.45
C PRO A 81 -10.81 19.19 9.02
N SER A 82 -11.97 19.87 9.09
CA SER A 82 -12.08 21.25 9.57
C SER A 82 -11.85 21.41 11.08
N GLY A 83 -11.87 20.32 11.84
CA GLY A 83 -11.59 20.31 13.28
C GLY A 83 -10.13 20.04 13.60
N ALA A 84 -9.51 20.91 14.39
CA ALA A 84 -8.15 20.70 14.90
C ALA A 84 -8.15 19.67 16.04
N SER A 85 -7.86 18.41 15.72
CA SER A 85 -7.57 17.38 16.73
C SER A 85 -6.06 17.35 17.00
N ALA A 86 -5.65 17.33 18.27
CA ALA A 86 -4.25 17.16 18.66
C ALA A 86 -3.62 15.88 18.08
N LEU A 87 -4.43 14.85 17.80
CA LEU A 87 -3.98 13.63 17.16
C LEU A 87 -3.58 13.84 15.69
N LEU A 88 -4.15 14.86 15.01
CA LEU A 88 -3.78 15.16 13.63
C LEU A 88 -2.33 15.66 13.54
N ALA A 89 -1.88 16.44 14.53
CA ALA A 89 -0.50 16.89 14.62
C ALA A 89 0.50 15.73 14.73
N PHE A 90 0.09 14.56 15.25
CA PHE A 90 0.93 13.37 15.31
C PHE A 90 1.03 12.64 13.97
N VAL A 91 0.01 12.72 13.11
CA VAL A 91 0.01 12.04 11.82
C VAL A 91 0.57 12.90 10.68
N GLU A 92 0.56 14.22 10.81
CA GLU A 92 1.12 15.12 9.80
C GLU A 92 2.58 14.79 9.44
N PRO A 93 3.50 14.55 10.40
CA PRO A 93 4.89 14.24 10.07
C PRO A 93 5.07 12.95 9.29
N MET A 94 4.13 12.00 9.37
CA MET A 94 4.20 10.75 8.62
C MET A 94 3.64 10.83 7.20
N VAL A 95 3.08 11.96 6.78
CA VAL A 95 2.52 12.11 5.43
C VAL A 95 3.53 12.80 4.51
N HIS A 96 3.91 12.11 3.46
CA HIS A 96 4.83 12.57 2.42
C HIS A 96 4.06 12.81 1.13
N GLN A 97 3.86 14.09 0.78
CA GLN A 97 3.30 14.42 -0.53
C GLN A 97 4.30 14.09 -1.63
N VAL A 98 3.83 13.51 -2.73
CA VAL A 98 4.64 13.17 -3.89
C VAL A 98 4.19 13.89 -5.15
N HIS A 99 5.14 14.27 -6.00
CA HIS A 99 4.84 14.74 -7.35
C HIS A 99 4.23 13.61 -8.19
N ARG A 100 3.40 14.00 -9.18
CA ARG A 100 3.04 13.07 -10.26
C ARG A 100 4.31 12.58 -10.96
N PRO A 101 4.39 11.30 -11.36
CA PRO A 101 5.61 10.77 -11.98
C PRO A 101 6.01 11.49 -13.27
N LYS A 102 5.03 11.98 -14.03
CA LYS A 102 5.20 12.83 -15.22
C LYS A 102 3.90 13.56 -15.57
N PRO A 103 3.89 14.56 -16.47
CA PRO A 103 2.67 15.23 -16.91
C PRO A 103 1.61 14.25 -17.42
N GLY A 104 0.34 14.53 -17.11
CA GLY A 104 -0.80 13.68 -17.50
C GLY A 104 -0.91 12.32 -16.80
N HIS A 105 -0.05 12.03 -15.81
CA HIS A 105 -0.07 10.77 -15.06
C HIS A 105 -0.37 11.01 -13.58
N LEU A 106 -0.78 9.94 -12.89
CA LEU A 106 -1.12 9.96 -11.47
C LEU A 106 -0.19 9.04 -10.69
N PHE A 107 0.13 9.42 -9.46
CA PHE A 107 0.65 8.50 -8.45
C PHE A 107 -0.53 7.74 -7.83
N HIS A 108 -0.82 6.55 -8.34
CA HIS A 108 -2.02 5.79 -7.95
C HIS A 108 -1.84 4.41 -7.28
N PRO A 109 -0.68 4.06 -6.68
CA PRO A 109 -0.57 2.80 -5.92
C PRO A 109 -1.40 2.85 -4.63
N LYS A 110 -1.80 1.69 -4.13
CA LYS A 110 -2.60 1.49 -2.91
C LYS A 110 -2.06 0.27 -2.19
N LEU A 111 -1.15 0.48 -1.26
CA LEU A 111 -0.49 -0.62 -0.57
C LEU A 111 -0.03 -0.23 0.83
N TRP A 112 0.17 -1.24 1.66
CA TRP A 112 0.90 -1.15 2.92
C TRP A 112 1.98 -2.21 2.96
N ALA A 113 3.23 -1.80 3.16
CA ALA A 113 4.35 -2.69 3.46
C ALA A 113 4.72 -2.54 4.93
N LEU A 114 4.72 -3.64 5.66
CA LEU A 114 4.80 -3.70 7.12
C LEU A 114 5.93 -4.63 7.53
N ARG A 115 6.70 -4.21 8.54
CA ARG A 115 7.69 -5.04 9.22
C ARG A 115 7.39 -5.08 10.70
N PHE A 116 7.33 -6.30 11.23
CA PHE A 116 7.13 -6.57 12.64
C PHE A 116 8.38 -7.21 13.24
N LEU A 117 8.51 -7.10 14.56
CA LEU A 117 9.51 -7.82 15.36
C LEU A 117 8.78 -8.46 16.54
N ASP A 118 8.98 -9.75 16.71
CA ASP A 118 8.63 -10.45 17.95
C ASP A 118 9.72 -10.14 18.99
N ASP A 119 9.34 -9.44 20.08
CA ASP A 119 10.31 -9.05 21.11
C ASP A 119 10.74 -10.24 21.99
N THR A 120 10.02 -11.37 21.94
CA THR A 120 10.33 -12.59 22.70
C THR A 120 11.31 -13.48 21.94
N THR A 121 11.05 -13.72 20.65
CA THR A 121 11.88 -14.61 19.82
C THR A 121 12.97 -13.86 19.05
N GLY A 122 12.82 -12.54 18.87
CA GLY A 122 13.67 -11.73 17.99
C GLY A 122 13.37 -11.91 16.50
N GLU A 123 12.35 -12.70 16.14
CA GLU A 123 12.02 -12.99 14.75
C GLU A 123 11.36 -11.79 14.06
N VAL A 124 11.71 -11.63 12.78
CA VAL A 124 11.16 -10.58 11.92
C VAL A 124 10.13 -11.21 11.00
N SER A 125 8.95 -10.59 10.93
CA SER A 125 7.92 -10.93 9.94
C SER A 125 7.53 -9.71 9.12
N LEU A 126 7.03 -9.96 7.92
CA LEU A 126 6.64 -8.97 6.94
C LEU A 126 5.18 -9.18 6.57
N ARG A 127 4.48 -8.08 6.29
CA ARG A 127 3.16 -8.13 5.68
C ARG A 127 3.06 -7.11 4.56
N LEU A 128 2.48 -7.53 3.44
CA LEU A 128 2.09 -6.65 2.34
C LEU A 128 0.58 -6.68 2.19
N LEU A 129 -0.04 -5.50 2.14
CA LEU A 129 -1.43 -5.32 1.75
C LEU A 129 -1.45 -4.62 0.39
N VAL A 130 -2.17 -5.15 -0.59
CA VAL A 130 -2.46 -4.48 -1.87
C VAL A 130 -3.96 -4.26 -1.94
N LEU A 131 -4.37 -3.00 -2.09
CA LEU A 131 -5.74 -2.55 -1.90
C LEU A 131 -6.32 -1.99 -3.20
N SER A 132 -7.63 -2.17 -3.44
CA SER A 132 -8.33 -1.43 -4.50
C SER A 132 -8.72 -0.01 -4.07
N ARG A 133 -8.77 0.24 -2.76
CA ARG A 133 -9.20 1.50 -2.14
C ARG A 133 -8.04 2.38 -1.65
N ASN A 134 -8.25 3.70 -1.77
CA ASN A 134 -7.43 4.72 -1.12
C ASN A 134 -7.82 4.92 0.37
N LEU A 135 -6.95 5.51 1.17
CA LEU A 135 -7.27 5.83 2.57
C LEU A 135 -8.26 6.99 2.69
N THR A 136 -9.55 6.71 2.52
CA THR A 136 -10.66 7.68 2.55
C THR A 136 -11.85 7.15 3.36
N LYS A 137 -12.83 8.02 3.64
CA LYS A 137 -14.10 7.68 4.32
C LYS A 137 -15.10 6.91 3.44
N GLY A 138 -14.71 6.45 2.25
CA GLY A 138 -15.58 5.75 1.32
C GLY A 138 -16.12 4.42 1.89
N ARG A 139 -17.39 4.12 1.60
CA ARG A 139 -18.09 2.89 2.05
C ARG A 139 -18.32 1.87 0.94
N SER A 140 -17.58 1.97 -0.15
CA SER A 140 -17.64 1.04 -1.29
C SER A 140 -17.23 -0.39 -0.90
N TRP A 141 -17.55 -1.36 -1.74
CA TRP A 141 -16.93 -2.69 -1.66
C TRP A 141 -15.56 -2.62 -2.31
N ASP A 142 -14.60 -3.31 -1.72
CA ASP A 142 -13.20 -3.27 -2.13
C ASP A 142 -12.52 -4.63 -1.92
N VAL A 143 -11.42 -4.83 -2.62
CA VAL A 143 -10.60 -6.04 -2.55
C VAL A 143 -9.27 -5.70 -1.88
N CYS A 144 -8.82 -6.61 -1.02
CA CYS A 144 -7.53 -6.56 -0.36
C CYS A 144 -6.82 -7.90 -0.60
N LEU A 145 -5.63 -7.87 -1.19
CA LEU A 145 -4.69 -8.97 -1.13
C LEU A 145 -3.79 -8.75 0.10
N ARG A 146 -3.76 -9.72 1.00
CA ARG A 146 -2.83 -9.77 2.12
C ARG A 146 -1.83 -10.89 1.89
N LEU A 147 -0.55 -10.57 2.06
CA LEU A 147 0.56 -11.52 1.99
C LEU A 147 1.37 -11.37 3.27
N ASP A 148 1.53 -12.46 4.01
CA ASP A 148 2.45 -12.55 5.13
C ASP A 148 3.72 -13.28 4.67
N GLY A 149 4.84 -13.01 5.34
CA GLY A 149 6.10 -13.64 5.00
C GLY A 149 7.20 -13.32 6.00
N VAL A 150 8.39 -13.86 5.74
CA VAL A 150 9.58 -13.61 6.55
C VAL A 150 10.74 -13.16 5.66
N PRO A 151 11.68 -12.34 6.16
CA PRO A 151 12.87 -12.00 5.38
C PRO A 151 13.75 -13.24 5.22
N GLY A 152 14.00 -13.66 3.98
CA GLY A 152 15.00 -14.67 3.66
C GLY A 152 16.43 -14.12 3.72
N THR A 153 17.40 -14.96 3.37
CA THR A 153 18.82 -14.60 3.38
C THR A 153 19.31 -13.96 2.07
N ARG A 154 18.59 -14.18 0.96
CA ARG A 154 18.99 -13.73 -0.37
C ARG A 154 17.89 -12.93 -1.07
N PRO A 155 18.24 -11.90 -1.85
CA PRO A 155 17.25 -11.16 -2.63
C PRO A 155 16.59 -12.05 -3.69
N ARG A 156 15.28 -11.88 -3.89
CA ARG A 156 14.50 -12.52 -4.96
C ARG A 156 14.21 -11.52 -6.06
N LYS A 157 14.37 -11.93 -7.33
CA LYS A 157 14.13 -11.04 -8.49
C LYS A 157 12.67 -10.54 -8.50
N ASP A 158 11.73 -11.40 -8.11
CA ASP A 158 10.30 -11.14 -8.23
C ASP A 158 9.81 -10.11 -7.21
N ASN A 159 10.57 -9.91 -6.12
CA ASN A 159 10.33 -8.88 -5.11
C ASN A 159 10.92 -7.51 -5.48
N ARG A 160 11.85 -7.45 -6.44
CA ARG A 160 12.52 -6.20 -6.82
C ARG A 160 11.53 -5.07 -7.17
N PRO A 161 10.46 -5.30 -7.96
CA PRO A 161 9.54 -4.23 -8.34
C PRO A 161 8.84 -3.58 -7.14
N LEU A 162 8.57 -4.33 -6.07
CA LEU A 162 7.98 -3.80 -4.84
C LEU A 162 8.93 -2.81 -4.15
N ALA A 163 10.19 -3.21 -3.94
CA ALA A 163 11.19 -2.32 -3.34
C ALA A 163 11.47 -1.09 -4.22
N ASP A 164 11.56 -1.28 -5.54
CA ASP A 164 11.79 -0.19 -6.48
C ASP A 164 10.62 0.82 -6.50
N LEU A 165 9.38 0.35 -6.29
CA LEU A 165 8.20 1.21 -6.13
C LEU A 165 8.29 2.08 -4.88
N LEU A 166 8.65 1.51 -3.72
CA LEU A 166 8.80 2.27 -2.47
C LEU A 166 9.92 3.31 -2.59
N ARG A 167 11.08 2.91 -3.12
CA ARG A 167 12.19 3.85 -3.38
C ARG A 167 11.79 4.94 -4.37
N HIS A 168 10.96 4.60 -5.37
CA HIS A 168 10.47 5.60 -6.31
C HIS A 168 9.54 6.60 -5.65
N ALA A 169 8.64 6.16 -4.75
CA ALA A 169 7.79 7.06 -3.97
C ALA A 169 8.60 8.03 -3.13
N VAL A 170 9.66 7.55 -2.47
CA VAL A 170 10.61 8.40 -1.73
C VAL A 170 11.27 9.44 -2.64
N ARG A 171 11.72 9.05 -3.85
CA ARG A 171 12.31 9.99 -4.82
C ARG A 171 11.31 11.01 -5.37
N LEU A 172 10.02 10.69 -5.39
CA LEU A 172 8.98 11.60 -5.84
C LEU A 172 8.49 12.54 -4.73
N ALA A 173 8.94 12.38 -3.49
CA ALA A 173 8.55 13.24 -2.38
C ALA A 173 8.85 14.71 -2.70
N VAL A 174 7.87 15.57 -2.47
CA VAL A 174 7.98 17.03 -2.70
C VAL A 174 9.04 17.64 -1.80
N THR A 175 9.11 17.15 -0.56
CA THR A 175 10.09 17.57 0.43
C THR A 175 10.97 16.36 0.77
N PRO A 176 12.31 16.53 0.85
CA PRO A 176 13.19 15.46 1.30
C PRO A 176 12.80 14.92 2.67
N LEU A 177 12.83 13.60 2.81
CA LEU A 177 12.56 12.96 4.09
C LEU A 177 13.74 13.16 5.06
N PRO A 178 13.48 13.25 6.37
CA PRO A 178 14.52 13.15 7.38
C PRO A 178 15.38 11.88 7.20
N ALA A 179 16.70 12.00 7.35
CA ALA A 179 17.65 10.92 7.07
C ALA A 179 17.32 9.61 7.81
N ALA A 180 16.87 9.70 9.07
CA ALA A 180 16.47 8.54 9.87
C ALA A 180 15.28 7.79 9.25
N ARG A 181 14.27 8.51 8.72
CA ARG A 181 13.11 7.89 8.06
C ARG A 181 13.52 7.25 6.74
N HIS A 182 14.31 7.96 5.94
CA HIS A 182 14.85 7.42 4.69
C HIS A 182 15.62 6.10 4.93
N ALA A 183 16.52 6.07 5.92
CA ALA A 183 17.26 4.87 6.28
C ALA A 183 16.35 3.72 6.75
N ALA A 184 15.32 4.03 7.55
CA ALA A 184 14.35 3.02 8.00
C ALA A 184 13.50 2.44 6.86
N ILE A 185 13.08 3.27 5.89
CA ILE A 185 12.38 2.83 4.68
C ILE A 185 13.30 1.96 3.83
N GLU A 186 14.57 2.34 3.68
CA GLU A 186 15.55 1.57 2.91
C GLU A 186 15.82 0.19 3.52
N ALA A 187 15.93 0.11 4.85
CA ALA A 187 16.02 -1.16 5.56
C ALA A 187 14.80 -2.06 5.30
N LEU A 188 13.59 -1.48 5.32
CA LEU A 188 12.37 -2.21 4.93
C LEU A 188 12.44 -2.67 3.47
N CYS A 189 12.91 -1.84 2.54
CA CYS A 189 13.05 -2.22 1.13
C CYS A 189 14.00 -3.41 0.94
N GLU A 190 15.08 -3.47 1.72
CA GLU A 190 16.00 -4.60 1.71
C GLU A 190 15.41 -5.88 2.29
N ASP A 191 14.62 -5.80 3.37
CA ASP A 191 13.87 -6.95 3.89
C ASP A 191 12.83 -7.44 2.87
N LEU A 192 12.07 -6.54 2.24
CA LEU A 192 11.10 -6.88 1.20
C LEU A 192 11.76 -7.54 -0.02
N ARG A 193 12.96 -7.11 -0.41
CA ARG A 193 13.73 -7.74 -1.48
C ARG A 193 14.03 -9.21 -1.20
N ARG A 194 14.20 -9.58 0.07
CA ARG A 194 14.51 -10.95 0.51
C ARG A 194 13.28 -11.72 0.97
N ALA A 195 12.10 -11.12 0.97
CA ALA A 195 10.90 -11.71 1.54
C ALA A 195 10.53 -13.06 0.90
N ASP A 196 10.32 -14.04 1.76
CA ASP A 196 9.72 -15.33 1.46
C ASP A 196 8.24 -15.23 1.85
N TRP A 197 7.37 -15.12 0.85
CA TRP A 197 5.94 -14.89 1.04
C TRP A 197 5.17 -16.20 1.13
N GLU A 198 4.19 -16.25 2.02
CA GLU A 198 3.16 -17.28 2.05
C GLU A 198 2.20 -17.04 0.87
N LEU A 199 2.15 -18.01 -0.04
CA LEU A 199 1.28 -17.93 -1.21
C LEU A 199 -0.17 -18.24 -0.82
N PRO A 200 -1.16 -17.53 -1.40
CA PRO A 200 -2.56 -17.91 -1.26
C PRO A 200 -2.81 -19.35 -1.72
N GLU A 201 -3.87 -19.96 -1.20
CA GLU A 201 -4.27 -21.32 -1.58
C GLU A 201 -4.38 -21.45 -3.12
N ALA A 202 -3.80 -22.51 -3.67
CA ALA A 202 -3.65 -22.81 -5.10
C ALA A 202 -2.71 -21.91 -5.92
N ALA A 203 -2.16 -20.82 -5.38
CA ALA A 203 -1.12 -20.05 -6.06
C ALA A 203 0.22 -20.81 -6.03
N ARG A 204 0.94 -20.81 -7.15
CA ARG A 204 2.23 -21.53 -7.32
C ARG A 204 3.43 -20.59 -7.37
N ASP A 205 3.18 -19.36 -7.80
CA ASP A 205 4.17 -18.33 -8.02
C ASP A 205 3.56 -16.96 -7.72
N MET A 206 4.45 -15.98 -7.51
CA MET A 206 4.07 -14.61 -7.30
C MET A 206 5.13 -13.67 -7.86
N VAL A 207 4.69 -12.70 -8.64
CA VAL A 207 5.54 -11.67 -9.25
C VAL A 207 4.90 -10.30 -9.04
N PHE A 208 5.70 -9.32 -8.65
CA PHE A 208 5.24 -7.93 -8.54
C PHE A 208 5.47 -7.16 -9.84
N HIS A 209 4.50 -6.33 -10.22
CA HIS A 209 4.64 -5.38 -11.33
C HIS A 209 4.41 -3.95 -10.83
N ALA A 210 5.45 -3.12 -10.94
CA ALA A 210 5.42 -1.72 -10.52
C ALA A 210 5.24 -0.79 -11.72
N PHE A 211 3.98 -0.51 -12.08
CA PHE A 211 3.67 0.37 -13.21
C PHE A 211 4.17 1.80 -12.98
N GLY A 212 4.79 2.39 -14.01
CA GLY A 212 5.28 3.77 -13.98
C GLY A 212 6.61 3.97 -13.26
N VAL A 213 7.20 2.92 -12.68
CA VAL A 213 8.54 2.97 -12.07
C VAL A 213 9.62 2.82 -13.15
N PRO A 214 10.66 3.69 -13.20
CA PRO A 214 11.75 3.55 -14.16
C PRO A 214 12.42 2.18 -14.13
N GLY A 215 12.58 1.56 -15.30
CA GLY A 215 13.19 0.23 -15.44
C GLY A 215 12.27 -0.95 -15.08
N SER A 216 11.00 -0.70 -14.71
CA SER A 216 10.05 -1.78 -14.48
C SER A 216 9.64 -2.48 -15.77
N ARG A 217 9.49 -3.80 -15.69
CA ARG A 217 9.02 -4.61 -16.81
C ARG A 217 7.49 -4.70 -16.75
N PRO A 218 6.77 -4.41 -17.85
CA PRO A 218 5.34 -4.64 -17.89
C PRO A 218 5.04 -6.14 -17.72
N PRO A 219 3.84 -6.49 -17.23
CA PRO A 219 3.36 -7.86 -17.34
C PRO A 219 3.34 -8.32 -18.80
N ASP A 220 3.46 -9.63 -19.01
CA ASP A 220 3.19 -10.22 -20.31
C ASP A 220 1.67 -10.26 -20.54
N PHE A 221 1.23 -9.52 -21.56
CA PHE A 221 -0.17 -9.47 -21.99
C PHE A 221 -0.39 -10.25 -23.29
N ALA A 222 0.52 -11.14 -23.68
CA ALA A 222 0.31 -12.01 -24.83
C ALA A 222 -0.87 -12.97 -24.57
N GLY A 223 -1.65 -13.25 -25.62
CA GLY A 223 -2.78 -14.16 -25.53
C GLY A 223 -3.66 -14.15 -26.78
N THR A 224 -4.46 -15.20 -26.94
CA THR A 224 -5.41 -15.36 -28.06
C THR A 224 -6.81 -14.82 -27.72
N ARG A 225 -7.13 -14.68 -26.43
CA ARG A 225 -8.41 -14.17 -25.92
C ARG A 225 -8.17 -13.28 -24.71
N HIS A 226 -8.77 -12.10 -24.71
CA HIS A 226 -8.64 -11.09 -23.66
C HIS A 226 -10.01 -10.69 -23.11
N LEU A 227 -10.09 -10.59 -21.79
CA LEU A 227 -11.20 -9.95 -21.10
C LEU A 227 -10.65 -8.74 -20.34
N VAL A 228 -11.01 -7.54 -20.80
CA VAL A 228 -10.63 -6.29 -20.11
C VAL A 228 -11.84 -5.76 -19.35
N ILE A 229 -11.72 -5.67 -18.03
CA ILE A 229 -12.73 -5.05 -17.16
C ILE A 229 -12.17 -3.72 -16.66
N SER A 230 -12.65 -2.60 -17.18
CA SER A 230 -12.19 -1.28 -16.79
C SER A 230 -13.29 -0.23 -16.90
N PRO A 231 -13.50 0.61 -15.88
CA PRO A 231 -14.42 1.75 -15.98
C PRO A 231 -13.85 2.92 -16.81
N PHE A 232 -12.57 2.85 -17.18
CA PHE A 232 -11.84 3.86 -17.95
C PHE A 232 -11.06 3.17 -19.08
N CYS A 233 -11.71 2.95 -20.22
CA CYS A 233 -11.07 2.42 -21.41
C CYS A 233 -10.54 3.56 -22.29
N THR A 234 -9.36 3.33 -22.88
CA THR A 234 -8.81 4.17 -23.96
C THR A 234 -8.25 3.25 -25.04
N PRO A 235 -8.22 3.64 -26.32
CA PRO A 235 -7.67 2.81 -27.38
C PRO A 235 -6.22 2.37 -27.10
N GLY A 236 -5.37 3.29 -26.64
CA GLY A 236 -3.99 2.97 -26.28
C GLY A 236 -3.87 2.02 -25.08
N GLY A 237 -4.76 2.12 -24.09
CA GLY A 237 -4.81 1.20 -22.96
C GLY A 237 -5.23 -0.21 -23.37
N LEU A 238 -6.25 -0.32 -24.24
CA LEU A 238 -6.71 -1.61 -24.77
C LEU A 238 -5.63 -2.29 -25.61
N ASN A 239 -5.00 -1.56 -26.53
CA ASN A 239 -3.89 -2.11 -27.34
C ASN A 239 -2.71 -2.60 -26.50
N ARG A 240 -2.49 -1.99 -25.32
CA ARG A 240 -1.43 -2.42 -24.41
C ARG A 240 -1.80 -3.68 -23.62
N CYS A 241 -3.04 -3.78 -23.15
CA CYS A 241 -3.49 -4.89 -22.32
C CYS A 241 -3.99 -6.09 -23.14
N ALA A 242 -4.35 -5.87 -24.41
CA ALA A 242 -4.83 -6.87 -25.35
C ALA A 242 -4.19 -6.61 -26.73
N PRO A 243 -2.87 -6.85 -26.87
CA PRO A 243 -2.12 -6.51 -28.08
C PRO A 243 -2.47 -7.38 -29.30
N SER A 244 -3.13 -8.52 -29.10
CA SER A 244 -3.48 -9.47 -30.15
C SER A 244 -4.68 -10.32 -29.74
N GLY A 245 -5.32 -10.99 -30.70
CA GLY A 245 -6.38 -11.97 -30.42
C GLY A 245 -7.76 -11.33 -30.20
N ALA A 246 -8.72 -12.16 -29.76
CA ALA A 246 -10.09 -11.72 -29.54
C ALA A 246 -10.20 -10.92 -28.25
N LEU A 247 -10.81 -9.73 -28.31
CA LEU A 247 -11.00 -8.84 -27.17
C LEU A 247 -12.48 -8.74 -26.78
N SER A 248 -12.79 -8.99 -25.52
CA SER A 248 -14.05 -8.62 -24.89
C SER A 248 -13.80 -7.55 -23.82
N VAL A 249 -14.58 -6.47 -23.85
CA VAL A 249 -14.45 -5.36 -22.90
C VAL A 249 -15.73 -5.25 -22.07
N VAL A 250 -15.56 -5.20 -20.75
CA VAL A 250 -16.62 -4.84 -19.81
C VAL A 250 -16.25 -3.48 -19.22
N SER A 251 -17.08 -2.48 -19.51
CA SER A 251 -16.84 -1.09 -19.15
C SER A 251 -18.16 -0.36 -18.92
N ARG A 252 -18.07 0.88 -18.45
CA ARG A 252 -19.21 1.80 -18.45
C ARG A 252 -19.58 2.17 -19.88
N GLN A 253 -20.88 2.38 -20.14
CA GLN A 253 -21.39 2.71 -21.47
C GLN A 253 -20.69 3.96 -22.04
N GLU A 254 -20.52 5.01 -21.23
CA GLU A 254 -19.91 6.27 -21.68
C GLU A 254 -18.43 6.13 -22.05
N ALA A 255 -17.74 5.12 -21.50
CA ALA A 255 -16.37 4.82 -21.86
C ALA A 255 -16.27 3.96 -23.12
N LEU A 256 -17.29 3.13 -23.40
CA LEU A 256 -17.40 2.38 -24.66
C LEU A 256 -17.75 3.31 -25.83
N ASP A 257 -18.69 4.25 -25.62
CA ASP A 257 -19.11 5.22 -26.65
C ASP A 257 -17.98 6.16 -27.12
N ARG A 258 -16.90 6.25 -26.35
CA ARG A 258 -15.68 7.04 -26.69
C ARG A 258 -14.63 6.25 -27.44
N LEU A 259 -14.81 4.94 -27.58
CA LEU A 259 -13.94 4.11 -28.41
C LEU A 259 -14.34 4.29 -29.88
N PRO A 260 -13.35 4.28 -30.80
CA PRO A 260 -13.60 4.44 -32.24
C PRO A 260 -14.37 3.26 -32.85
#